data_AF-A0A2T7PI92-F1
#
_entry.id   AF-A0A2T7PI92-F1
#
_cell.length_a   1.000
_cell.length_b   1.000
_cell.length_c   1.000
_cell.angle_alpha   90.00
_cell.angle_beta   90.00
_cell.angle_gamma   90.00
#
_symmetry.space_group_name_H-M   'P 1'
#
loop_
_entity.id
_entity.type
_entity.pdbx_description
1 polymer ?
#
loop_
_entity_poly.entity_id
_entity_poly.type
_entity_poly.pdbx_seq_one_letter_code
_entity_poly.pdbx_strand_id
1 'polypeptide(L)'
;MESDSGGTLLVLEPKSLRSFGSQDEYLLAMKEDLADWFSCLHGLHVDADSFLELGIPDVLRFETDDLVLRKNERSVVLCMLELARLGARLGMPAPTIVRMEEEIDAELAGDPPPQIKTCDMKSLDELVSDSVPPVTCLLSTVGCSRARE
;
A
#
# COMPACT_ATOMS: atom_id res chain seq x y z
N MET A 1 -2.70 -12.92 -42.08
CA MET A 1 -2.69 -11.61 -41.39
C MET A 1 -3.67 -11.75 -40.25
N GLU A 2 -3.18 -12.19 -39.10
CA GLU A 2 -3.96 -12.25 -37.86
C GLU A 2 -3.13 -11.45 -36.85
N SER A 3 -3.71 -10.37 -36.37
CA SER A 3 -3.16 -9.54 -35.31
C SER A 3 -4.36 -9.04 -34.52
N ASP A 4 -4.79 -9.87 -33.57
CA ASP A 4 -5.66 -9.41 -32.49
C ASP A 4 -4.80 -9.44 -31.22
N SER A 5 -4.22 -8.29 -30.90
CA SER A 5 -3.62 -8.03 -29.59
C SER A 5 -4.77 -7.81 -28.60
N GLY A 6 -5.42 -8.90 -28.22
CA GLY A 6 -6.33 -8.96 -27.09
C GLY A 6 -5.52 -8.85 -25.81
N GLY A 7 -5.17 -7.62 -25.41
CA GLY A 7 -4.70 -7.34 -24.06
C GLY A 7 -5.75 -7.85 -23.09
N THR A 8 -5.39 -8.87 -22.30
CA THR A 8 -6.23 -9.40 -21.24
C THR A 8 -6.41 -8.30 -20.21
N LEU A 9 -7.52 -7.58 -20.31
CA LEU A 9 -8.06 -6.77 -19.22
C LEU A 9 -8.41 -7.75 -18.11
N LEU A 10 -7.48 -7.96 -17.18
CA LEU A 10 -7.78 -8.63 -15.93
C LEU A 10 -8.64 -7.67 -15.11
N VAL A 11 -9.94 -7.64 -15.45
CA VAL A 11 -10.99 -7.22 -14.54
C VAL A 11 -10.89 -8.19 -13.37
N LEU A 12 -10.13 -7.83 -12.34
CA LEU A 12 -10.22 -8.52 -11.07
C LEU A 12 -11.65 -8.32 -10.60
N GLU A 13 -12.38 -9.42 -10.40
CA GLU A 13 -13.69 -9.35 -9.78
C GLU A 13 -13.56 -8.53 -8.48
N PRO A 14 -14.35 -7.45 -8.33
CA PRO A 14 -14.44 -6.75 -7.07
C PRO A 14 -14.72 -7.81 -6.00
N LYS A 15 -13.85 -7.93 -4.99
CA LYS A 15 -14.13 -8.77 -3.82
C LYS A 15 -15.50 -8.33 -3.33
N SER A 16 -16.52 -9.17 -3.55
CA SER A 16 -17.90 -8.76 -3.35
C SER A 16 -18.07 -8.29 -1.91
N LEU A 17 -18.86 -7.23 -1.73
CA LEU A 17 -19.27 -6.76 -0.42
C LEU A 17 -19.90 -7.95 0.31
N ARG A 18 -19.13 -8.58 1.21
CA ARG A 18 -19.65 -9.64 2.06
C ARG A 18 -20.62 -8.99 3.02
N SER A 19 -21.87 -9.47 3.04
CA SER A 19 -22.79 -9.13 4.12
C SER A 19 -22.25 -9.74 5.41
N PHE A 20 -21.88 -8.92 6.38
CA PHE A 20 -21.42 -9.39 7.68
C PHE A 20 -22.60 -9.67 8.58
N GLY A 21 -22.66 -10.88 9.15
CA GLY A 21 -23.71 -11.31 10.05
C GLY A 21 -23.52 -10.84 11.49
N SER A 22 -22.31 -10.35 11.83
CA SER A 22 -21.99 -9.84 13.16
C SER A 22 -20.88 -8.78 13.12
N GLN A 23 -20.78 -8.01 14.20
CA GLN A 23 -19.73 -7.03 14.37
C GLN A 23 -18.33 -7.68 14.51
N ASP A 24 -18.26 -8.88 15.10
CA ASP A 24 -17.00 -9.59 15.29
C ASP A 24 -16.46 -10.16 13.96
N GLU A 25 -17.36 -10.57 13.06
CA GLU A 25 -17.00 -11.01 11.70
C GLU A 25 -16.42 -9.84 10.88
N TYR A 26 -17.03 -8.66 10.99
CA TYR A 26 -16.48 -7.45 10.36
C TYR A 26 -15.11 -7.09 10.93
N LEU A 27 -14.94 -7.18 12.25
CA LEU A 27 -13.66 -6.94 12.91
C LEU A 27 -12.59 -7.94 12.46
N LEU A 28 -12.96 -9.21 12.30
CA LEU A 28 -12.06 -10.24 11.79
C LEU A 28 -11.63 -9.94 10.35
N ALA A 29 -12.57 -9.60 9.46
CA ALA A 29 -12.26 -9.27 8.08
C ALA A 29 -11.32 -8.06 7.96
N MET A 30 -11.53 -7.01 8.77
CA MET A 30 -10.60 -5.88 8.83
C MET A 30 -9.21 -6.29 9.33
N LYS A 31 -9.14 -7.16 10.34
CA LYS A 31 -7.86 -7.66 10.88
C LYS A 31 -7.11 -8.50 9.86
N GLU A 32 -7.81 -9.31 9.07
CA GLU A 32 -7.22 -10.08 7.97
C GLU A 32 -6.62 -9.16 6.91
N ASP A 33 -7.37 -8.17 6.44
CA ASP A 33 -6.89 -7.19 5.44
C ASP A 33 -5.69 -6.38 5.96
N LEU A 34 -5.74 -5.95 7.23
CA LEU A 34 -4.62 -5.26 7.88
C LEU A 34 -3.40 -6.17 8.06
N ALA A 35 -3.57 -7.46 8.36
CA ALA A 35 -2.45 -8.39 8.50
C ALA A 35 -1.75 -8.66 7.16
N ASP A 36 -2.52 -8.81 6.09
CA ASP A 36 -2.01 -8.94 4.72
C ASP A 36 -1.23 -7.67 4.33
N TRP A 37 -1.79 -6.49 4.62
CA TRP A 37 -1.13 -5.20 4.38
C TRP A 37 0.15 -5.03 5.20
N PHE A 38 0.10 -5.32 6.51
CA PHE A 38 1.25 -5.15 7.40
C PHE A 38 2.39 -6.11 7.04
N SER A 39 2.07 -7.27 6.46
CA SER A 39 3.09 -8.21 5.97
C SER A 39 3.94 -7.60 4.85
N CYS A 40 3.39 -6.70 4.04
CA CYS A 40 4.11 -5.94 3.03
C CYS A 40 5.02 -4.84 3.64
N LEU A 41 4.81 -4.48 4.91
CA LEU A 41 5.49 -3.39 5.61
C LEU A 41 6.79 -3.82 6.31
N HIS A 42 7.11 -5.12 6.37
CA HIS A 42 8.22 -5.68 7.14
C HIS A 42 9.65 -5.16 6.78
N GLY A 43 9.78 -4.26 5.80
CA GLY A 43 11.02 -3.56 5.46
C GLY A 43 11.11 -2.09 5.93
N LEU A 44 10.06 -1.52 6.54
CA LEU A 44 10.04 -0.13 6.96
C LEU A 44 10.35 0.00 8.46
N HIS A 45 11.40 0.75 8.80
CA HIS A 45 11.71 1.10 10.18
C HIS A 45 10.87 2.31 10.58
N VAL A 46 9.95 2.14 11.53
CA VAL A 46 9.18 3.23 12.13
C VAL A 46 9.64 3.37 13.57
N ASP A 47 10.29 4.49 13.88
CA ASP A 47 10.68 4.83 15.25
C ASP A 47 9.46 5.17 16.10
N ALA A 48 9.48 4.81 17.40
CA ALA A 48 8.37 5.07 18.31
C ALA A 48 8.05 6.57 18.44
N ASP A 49 9.08 7.41 18.43
CA ASP A 49 8.93 8.87 18.44
C ASP A 49 8.28 9.35 17.14
N SER A 50 8.67 8.77 16.00
CA SER A 50 8.06 9.08 14.70
C SER A 50 6.59 8.66 14.66
N PHE A 51 6.23 7.49 15.20
CA PHE A 51 4.86 6.98 15.20
C PHE A 51 3.88 7.93 15.91
N LEU A 52 4.28 8.47 17.07
CA LEU A 52 3.45 9.42 17.81
C LEU A 52 3.27 10.75 17.05
N GLU A 53 4.24 11.13 16.24
CA GLU A 53 4.26 12.34 15.42
C GLU A 53 3.57 12.20 14.05
N LEU A 54 3.12 11.00 13.66
CA LEU A 54 2.50 10.73 12.34
C LEU A 54 1.19 11.48 12.05
N GLY A 55 0.74 12.37 12.93
CA GLY A 55 -0.47 13.18 12.72
C GLY A 55 -1.77 12.39 12.91
N ILE A 56 -1.70 11.19 13.50
CA ILE A 56 -2.89 10.42 13.88
C ILE A 56 -3.66 11.21 14.95
N PRO A 57 -4.97 11.48 14.77
CA PRO A 57 -5.78 12.15 15.77
C PRO A 57 -5.78 11.42 17.12
N ASP A 58 -5.75 12.15 18.23
CA ASP A 58 -5.76 11.56 19.59
C ASP A 58 -6.90 10.58 19.81
N VAL A 59 -8.07 10.87 19.26
CA VAL A 59 -9.27 10.02 19.37
C VAL A 59 -9.13 8.67 18.68
N LEU A 60 -8.19 8.53 17.73
CA LEU A 60 -7.92 7.28 17.01
C LEU A 60 -6.72 6.52 17.59
N ARG A 61 -5.97 7.10 18.53
CA ARG A 61 -4.86 6.41 19.20
C ARG A 61 -5.41 5.40 20.22
N PHE A 62 -4.80 4.23 20.31
CA PHE A 62 -5.14 3.20 21.30
C PHE A 62 -4.30 3.34 22.57
N GLU A 63 -4.82 2.90 23.72
CA GLU A 63 -4.05 2.82 24.97
C GLU A 63 -3.19 1.54 25.00
N THR A 64 -2.11 1.53 25.78
CA THR A 64 -1.26 0.33 25.93
C THR A 64 -2.07 -0.91 26.35
N ASP A 65 -3.07 -0.73 27.22
CA ASP A 65 -3.96 -1.81 27.67
C ASP A 65 -4.85 -2.37 26.55
N ASP A 66 -5.24 -1.54 25.59
CA ASP A 66 -6.07 -1.96 24.46
C ASP A 66 -5.34 -2.98 23.57
N LEU A 67 -4.02 -2.81 23.45
CA LEU A 67 -3.15 -3.73 22.72
C LEU A 67 -2.74 -4.93 23.58
N VAL A 68 -2.16 -4.70 24.77
CA VAL A 68 -1.55 -5.75 25.60
C VAL A 68 -2.60 -6.69 26.19
N LEU A 69 -3.71 -6.13 26.69
CA LEU A 69 -4.79 -6.90 27.32
C LEU A 69 -5.93 -7.21 26.35
N ARG A 70 -5.82 -6.79 25.09
CA ARG A 70 -6.89 -6.89 24.08
C ARG A 70 -8.22 -6.31 24.56
N LYS A 71 -8.16 -5.26 25.37
CA LYS A 71 -9.34 -4.65 26.00
C LYS A 71 -10.24 -3.96 24.96
N ASN A 72 -9.63 -3.39 23.92
CA ASN A 72 -10.35 -2.69 22.86
C ASN A 72 -9.65 -2.86 21.50
N GLU A 73 -9.87 -4.02 20.88
CA GLU A 73 -9.33 -4.32 19.55
C GLU A 73 -9.81 -3.34 18.47
N ARG A 74 -10.95 -2.68 18.67
CA ARG A 74 -11.48 -1.70 17.71
C ARG A 74 -10.62 -0.45 17.66
N SER A 75 -10.19 0.07 18.82
CA SER A 75 -9.26 1.22 18.85
C SER A 75 -7.96 0.90 18.13
N VAL A 76 -7.43 -0.32 18.31
CA VAL A 76 -6.21 -0.76 17.62
C VAL A 76 -6.44 -0.80 16.11
N VAL A 77 -7.53 -1.40 15.64
CA VAL A 77 -7.86 -1.47 14.20
C VAL A 77 -8.06 -0.08 13.60
N LEU A 78 -8.79 0.82 14.27
CA LEU A 78 -9.01 2.19 13.79
C LEU A 78 -7.70 2.98 13.67
N CYS A 79 -6.80 2.84 14.65
CA CYS A 79 -5.47 3.44 14.58
C CYS A 79 -4.67 2.92 13.37
N MET A 80 -4.72 1.62 13.10
CA MET A 80 -4.00 1.00 11.99
C MET A 80 -4.55 1.40 10.63
N LEU A 81 -5.87 1.57 10.51
CA LEU A 81 -6.49 2.10 9.29
C LEU A 81 -6.04 3.54 9.02
N GLU A 82 -5.96 4.37 10.05
CA GLU A 82 -5.47 5.73 9.90
C GLU A 82 -3.99 5.77 9.50
N LEU A 83 -3.18 4.92 10.13
CA LEU A 83 -1.78 4.72 9.73
C LEU A 83 -1.67 4.30 8.26
N ALA A 84 -2.54 3.42 7.80
CA ALA A 84 -2.53 2.94 6.43
C ALA A 84 -2.90 4.04 5.42
N ARG A 85 -3.88 4.91 5.74
CA ARG A 85 -4.19 6.10 4.93
C ARG A 85 -3.00 7.05 4.84
N LEU A 86 -2.29 7.26 5.95
CA LEU A 86 -1.08 8.08 5.95
C LEU A 86 0.04 7.44 5.11
N GLY A 87 0.23 6.12 5.24
CA GLY A 87 1.17 5.37 4.41
C GLY A 87 0.85 5.48 2.92
N ALA A 88 -0.43 5.42 2.54
CA ALA A 88 -0.87 5.55 1.15
C ALA A 88 -0.46 6.91 0.54
N ARG A 89 -0.57 7.99 1.30
CA ARG A 89 -0.11 9.33 0.90
C ARG A 89 1.41 9.41 0.68
N LEU A 90 2.17 8.50 1.29
CA LEU A 90 3.61 8.38 1.15
C LEU A 90 4.03 7.37 0.06
N GLY A 91 3.07 6.82 -0.68
CA GLY A 91 3.31 5.85 -1.75
C GLY A 91 3.38 4.40 -1.30
N MET A 92 3.04 4.10 -0.04
CA MET A 92 2.83 2.72 0.39
C MET A 92 1.52 2.18 -0.21
N PRO A 93 1.43 0.88 -0.52
CA PRO A 93 0.14 0.32 -0.89
C PRO A 93 -0.83 0.40 0.28
N ALA A 94 -2.09 0.74 -0.02
CA ALA A 94 -3.16 0.78 0.97
C ALA A 94 -3.79 -0.62 1.14
N PRO A 95 -4.31 -0.96 2.33
CA PRO A 95 -5.15 -2.14 2.55
C PRO A 95 -6.43 -2.03 1.71
N THR A 96 -7.06 -3.17 1.41
CA THR A 96 -8.22 -3.22 0.50
C THR A 96 -9.34 -2.31 0.98
N ILE A 97 -9.60 -2.27 2.29
CA ILE A 97 -10.66 -1.45 2.87
C ILE A 97 -10.48 0.04 2.60
N VAL A 98 -9.27 0.59 2.77
CA VAL A 98 -8.98 2.01 2.52
C VAL A 98 -9.16 2.34 1.04
N ARG A 99 -8.73 1.45 0.16
CA ARG A 99 -8.91 1.63 -1.29
C ARG A 99 -10.39 1.63 -1.68
N MET A 100 -11.21 0.79 -1.05
CA MET A 100 -12.66 0.78 -1.27
C MET A 100 -13.32 2.05 -0.73
N GLU A 101 -12.89 2.59 0.41
CA GLU A 101 -13.37 3.88 0.93
C GLU A 101 -13.16 4.99 -0.11
N GLU A 102 -11.96 5.09 -0.68
CA GLU A 102 -11.63 6.08 -1.73
C GLU A 102 -12.46 5.90 -3.01
N GLU A 103 -12.73 4.65 -3.40
CA GLU A 103 -13.59 4.32 -4.54
C GLU A 103 -15.02 4.79 -4.31
N ILE A 104 -15.58 4.52 -3.13
CA ILE A 104 -16.92 4.97 -2.75
C ILE A 104 -16.99 6.50 -2.75
N ASP A 105 -16.00 7.18 -2.17
CA ASP A 105 -15.97 8.64 -2.13
C ASP A 105 -15.90 9.26 -3.54
N ALA A 106 -15.13 8.66 -4.46
CA ALA A 106 -15.05 9.07 -5.86
C ALA A 106 -16.38 8.86 -6.60
N GLU A 107 -17.04 7.71 -6.42
CA GLU A 107 -18.36 7.44 -6.99
C GLU A 107 -19.41 8.43 -6.51
N LEU A 108 -19.41 8.72 -5.20
CA LEU A 108 -20.32 9.69 -4.59
C LEU A 108 -20.06 11.12 -5.08
N ALA A 109 -18.81 11.46 -5.44
CA ALA A 109 -18.45 12.73 -6.07
C ALA A 109 -18.82 12.80 -7.56
N GLY A 110 -19.15 11.67 -8.19
CA GLY A 110 -19.44 11.57 -9.62
C GLY A 110 -18.19 11.52 -10.51
N ASP A 111 -17.03 11.20 -9.92
CA ASP A 111 -15.78 11.02 -10.65
C ASP A 111 -15.77 9.66 -11.38
N PRO A 112 -15.06 9.54 -12.53
CA PRO A 112 -14.91 8.25 -13.21
C PRO A 112 -14.14 7.25 -12.31
N PRO A 113 -14.46 5.94 -12.36
CA PRO A 113 -13.89 4.95 -11.44
C PRO A 113 -12.35 4.95 -11.50
N PRO A 114 -11.65 5.09 -10.36
CA PRO A 114 -10.19 4.97 -10.34
C PRO A 114 -9.77 3.53 -10.67
N GLN A 115 -8.78 3.37 -11.56
CA GLN A 115 -8.23 2.05 -11.85
C GLN A 115 -7.42 1.55 -10.65
N ILE A 116 -7.91 0.46 -10.06
CA ILE A 116 -7.36 -0.22 -8.90
C ILE A 116 -5.85 -0.48 -9.10
N LYS A 117 -5.01 0.18 -8.30
CA LYS A 117 -3.60 -0.21 -8.12
C LYS A 117 -3.49 -0.99 -6.83
N THR A 118 -3.56 -2.30 -6.94
CA THR A 118 -3.17 -3.24 -5.87
C THR A 118 -1.69 -3.09 -5.55
N CYS A 119 -1.29 -3.39 -4.31
CA CYS A 119 -0.01 -4.07 -4.10
C CYS A 119 -0.07 -5.43 -4.79
N ASP A 120 0.00 -5.44 -6.11
CA ASP A 120 0.65 -6.56 -6.75
C ASP A 120 2.06 -6.54 -6.19
N MET A 121 2.45 -7.62 -5.51
CA MET A 121 3.86 -7.93 -5.32
C MET A 121 4.41 -8.08 -6.74
N LYS A 122 4.77 -6.94 -7.35
CA LYS A 122 5.45 -6.90 -8.63
C LYS A 122 6.67 -7.80 -8.44
N SER A 123 6.74 -8.82 -9.29
CA SER A 123 7.90 -9.71 -9.39
C SER A 123 9.17 -8.88 -9.23
N LEU A 124 10.09 -9.33 -8.40
CA LEU A 124 11.39 -8.67 -8.18
C LEU A 124 12.10 -8.26 -9.49
N ASP A 125 11.76 -8.91 -10.61
CA ASP A 125 12.16 -8.56 -11.97
C ASP A 125 11.86 -7.11 -12.40
N GLU A 126 10.76 -6.49 -11.95
CA GLU A 126 10.39 -5.14 -12.41
C GLU A 126 11.12 -4.03 -11.63
N LEU A 127 11.47 -4.25 -10.36
CA LEU A 127 12.19 -3.28 -9.52
C LEU A 127 13.72 -3.35 -9.68
N VAL A 128 14.24 -4.48 -10.16
CA VAL A 128 15.65 -4.61 -10.57
C VAL A 128 15.95 -3.79 -11.84
N SER A 129 14.94 -3.52 -12.66
CA SER A 129 15.12 -2.74 -13.90
C SER A 129 15.32 -1.25 -13.66
N ASP A 130 14.90 -0.73 -12.49
CA ASP A 130 14.98 0.70 -12.14
C ASP A 130 16.08 1.04 -11.11
N SER A 131 16.80 0.03 -10.61
CA SER A 131 17.85 0.20 -9.58
C SER A 131 19.27 -0.13 -10.04
N VAL A 132 19.47 -0.47 -11.32
CA VAL A 132 20.81 -0.54 -11.91
C VAL A 132 21.04 0.68 -12.81
N PRO A 133 21.70 1.75 -12.35
CA PRO A 133 22.23 2.72 -13.30
C PRO A 133 23.19 1.97 -14.23
N PRO A 134 23.21 2.21 -15.54
CA PRO A 134 24.20 1.61 -16.41
C PRO A 134 25.58 1.99 -15.87
N VAL A 135 26.27 1.00 -15.32
CA VAL A 135 27.66 1.09 -14.87
C VAL A 135 28.56 1.18 -16.10
N THR A 136 28.52 2.32 -16.79
CA THR A 136 29.55 2.70 -17.78
C THR A 136 29.85 4.20 -17.85
N CYS A 137 29.20 5.10 -17.11
CA CYS A 137 29.44 6.53 -17.36
C CYS A 137 29.69 7.42 -16.12
N LEU A 138 30.57 7.01 -15.20
CA LEU A 138 31.26 7.94 -14.27
C LEU A 138 32.72 7.53 -13.97
N LEU A 139 33.44 7.03 -14.97
CA LEU A 139 34.89 7.24 -15.03
C LEU A 139 35.21 7.86 -16.39
N SER A 140 35.76 9.08 -16.34
CA SER A 140 36.42 9.85 -17.41
C SER A 140 35.59 10.80 -18.30
N THR A 141 35.34 12.02 -17.81
CA THR A 141 35.57 13.24 -18.63
C THR A 141 36.65 14.12 -18.02
N VAL A 142 37.67 13.49 -17.43
CA VAL A 142 39.03 14.02 -17.37
C VAL A 142 39.95 12.85 -17.75
N GLY A 143 40.25 12.71 -19.05
CA GLY A 143 41.33 11.86 -19.55
C GLY A 143 40.95 10.68 -20.45
N CYS A 144 40.35 10.92 -21.62
CA CYS A 144 40.64 10.09 -22.81
C CYS A 144 40.59 10.96 -24.07
N SER A 145 41.71 11.61 -24.34
CA SER A 145 41.97 12.29 -25.60
C SER A 145 42.56 11.27 -26.58
N ARG A 146 41.74 10.92 -27.58
CA ARG A 146 42.10 10.61 -28.99
C ARG A 146 42.92 9.36 -29.34
N ALA A 147 42.60 8.90 -30.54
CA ALA A 147 43.09 7.72 -31.26
C ALA A 147 44.47 7.91 -31.92
N ARG A 148 45.15 6.76 -32.14
CA ARG A 148 46.43 6.51 -32.89
C ARG A 148 47.65 7.22 -32.30
N GLU A 149 48.78 6.54 -32.07
CA GLU A 149 49.54 5.59 -32.91
C GLU A 149 49.91 4.30 -32.16
#